data_AF-H8FNE6-F1
#
_entry.id   AF-H8FNE6-F1
#
_cell.length_a   1.000
_cell.length_b   1.000
_cell.length_c   1.000
_cell.angle_alpha   90.00
_cell.angle_beta   90.00
_cell.angle_gamma   90.00
#
_symmetry.space_group_name_H-M   'P 1'
#
loop_
_entity.id
_entity.type
_entity.pdbx_description
1 polymer ?
#
loop_
_entity_poly.entity_id
_entity_poly.type
_entity_poly.pdbx_seq_one_letter_code
_entity_poly.pdbx_strand_id
1 'polypeptide(L)' 'MASRRLLRFGFTVDGQPSAGELADMRVTYHGRFNRKSAEADARRRFEEWSNIGNPLARRWSADQIVLS' A
#
# COMPACT_ATOMS: atom_id res chain seq x y z
N MET A 1 -17.11 7.92 -18.88
CA MET A 1 -16.20 8.17 -17.75
C MET A 1 -15.15 7.07 -17.74
N ALA A 2 -13.88 7.40 -17.97
CA ALA A 2 -12.82 6.37 -17.93
C ALA A 2 -12.67 5.87 -16.49
N SER A 3 -13.05 4.62 -16.22
CA SER A 3 -12.75 3.98 -14.94
C SER A 3 -11.23 3.98 -14.75
N ARG A 4 -10.70 4.96 -13.99
CA ARG A 4 -9.36 4.89 -13.45
C ARG A 4 -9.31 3.62 -12.61
N ARG A 5 -8.61 2.60 -13.11
CA ARG A 5 -8.46 1.34 -12.38
C ARG A 5 -7.70 1.65 -11.10
N LEU A 6 -8.42 1.58 -9.98
CA LEU A 6 -7.84 1.63 -8.65
C LEU A 6 -7.07 0.34 -8.44
N LEU A 7 -5.75 0.45 -8.29
CA LEU A 7 -4.94 -0.67 -7.84
C LEU A 7 -4.74 -0.50 -6.34
N ARG A 8 -5.14 -1.51 -5.58
CA ARG A 8 -5.03 -1.53 -4.12
C ARG A 8 -4.20 -2.73 -3.73
N PHE A 9 -3.19 -2.47 -2.91
CA PHE A 9 -2.33 -3.49 -2.32
C PHE A 9 -2.42 -3.35 -0.81
N GLY A 10 -2.72 -4.46 -0.12
CA GLY A 10 -2.73 -4.53 1.33
C GLY A 10 -1.64 -5.49 1.80
N PHE A 11 -1.07 -5.19 2.96
CA PHE A 11 -0.06 -6.03 3.61
C PHE A 11 -0.40 -6.20 5.09
N THR A 12 -0.18 -7.39 5.62
CA THR A 12 -0.17 -7.62 7.07
C THR A 12 1.17 -7.17 7.66
N VAL A 13 1.24 -7.00 8.98
CA VAL A 13 2.48 -6.69 9.68
C VAL A 13 3.59 -7.73 9.44
N ASP A 14 3.21 -8.98 9.15
CA ASP A 14 4.12 -10.08 8.80
C ASP A 14 4.62 -10.01 7.34
N GLY A 15 4.19 -9.01 6.57
CA GLY A 15 4.57 -8.82 5.17
C GLY A 15 3.89 -9.76 4.18
N GLN A 16 2.79 -10.37 4.59
CA GLN A 16 1.94 -11.15 3.69
C GLN A 16 0.98 -10.22 2.93
N PRO A 17 0.79 -10.42 1.62
CA PRO A 17 -0.23 -9.68 0.89
C PRO A 17 -1.62 -10.02 1.45
N SER A 18 -2.39 -9.00 1.78
CA SER A 18 -3.75 -9.13 2.32
C SER A 18 -4.73 -8.39 1.41
N ALA A 19 -5.83 -9.05 1.08
CA ALA A 19 -6.91 -8.46 0.31
C ALA A 19 -8.01 -7.97 1.26
N GLY A 20 -8.28 -6.66 1.29
CA GLY A 20 -9.44 -6.09 1.97
C GLY A 20 -9.15 -5.40 3.31
N GLU A 21 -10.07 -5.53 4.27
CA GLU A 21 -10.10 -4.80 5.54
C GLU A 21 -9.12 -5.32 6.60
N LEU A 22 -8.54 -6.50 6.38
CA LEU A 22 -7.57 -7.16 7.27
C LEU A 22 -6.11 -6.79 6.93
N ALA A 23 -5.89 -5.66 6.27
CA ALA A 23 -4.55 -5.19 5.95
C ALA A 23 -4.10 -4.18 7.01
N ASP A 24 -2.96 -4.43 7.65
CA ASP A 24 -2.34 -3.50 8.60
C ASP A 24 -1.81 -2.25 7.90
N MET A 25 -1.37 -2.41 6.65
CA MET A 25 -0.98 -1.32 5.77
C MET A 25 -1.63 -1.47 4.40
N ARG A 26 -2.07 -0.35 3.82
CA ARG A 26 -2.68 -0.30 2.50
C ARG A 26 -2.02 0.78 1.64
N VAL A 27 -1.80 0.43 0.38
CA VAL A 27 -1.34 1.36 -0.66
C VAL A 27 -2.37 1.37 -1.79
N THR A 28 -2.94 2.55 -2.04
CA THR A 28 -3.96 2.79 -3.05
C THR A 28 -3.40 3.65 -4.17
N TYR A 29 -3.35 3.11 -5.37
CA TYR A 29 -2.88 3.80 -6.57
C TYR A 29 -4.06 4.34 -7.37
N HIS A 30 -4.11 5.66 -7.52
CA HIS A 30 -5.07 6.36 -8.38
C HIS A 30 -4.37 6.85 -9.64
N GLY A 31 -4.65 6.23 -10.78
CA GLY A 31 -4.12 6.69 -12.06
C GLY A 31 -3.83 5.57 -13.05
N ARG A 32 -2.88 5.81 -13.96
CA ARG A 32 -2.43 4.82 -14.94
C ARG A 32 -1.14 4.17 -14.48
N PHE A 33 -1.25 3.27 -13.51
CA PHE A 33 -0.11 2.49 -13.05
C PHE A 33 -0.07 1.11 -13.71
N ASN A 34 1.14 0.67 -14.06
CA ASN A 34 1.35 -0.74 -14.38
C ASN A 34 1.27 -1.55 -13.08
N ARG A 35 0.45 -2.59 -13.06
CA ARG A 35 0.25 -3.45 -11.88
C ARG A 35 1.57 -4.00 -11.33
N LYS A 36 2.49 -4.44 -12.18
CA LYS A 36 3.77 -5.02 -11.76
C LYS A 36 4.67 -3.99 -11.08
N SER A 37 4.74 -2.78 -11.65
CA SER A 37 5.51 -1.67 -11.07
C SER A 37 4.88 -1.20 -9.76
N ALA A 38 3.56 -1.07 -9.71
CA ALA A 38 2.83 -0.69 -8.51
C ALA A 38 2.98 -1.72 -7.39
N GLU A 39 3.04 -3.01 -7.71
CA GLU A 39 3.24 -4.07 -6.71
C GLU A 39 4.64 -4.02 -6.09
N ALA A 40 5.69 -3.87 -6.91
CA ALA A 40 7.06 -3.71 -6.43
C ALA A 40 7.22 -2.45 -5.56
N ASP A 41 6.57 -1.35 -5.98
CA ASP A 41 6.56 -0.08 -5.28
C ASP A 41 5.76 -0.13 -3.96
N ALA A 42 4.65 -0.86 -3.95
CA ALA A 42 3.84 -1.11 -2.75
C ALA A 42 4.60 -1.98 -1.74
N ARG A 43 5.32 -3.01 -2.23
CA ARG A 43 6.18 -3.86 -1.40
C ARG A 43 7.29 -3.05 -0.74
N ARG A 44 7.96 -2.18 -1.49
CA ARG A 44 8.99 -1.28 -0.95
C ARG A 44 8.42 -0.36 0.13
N ARG A 45 7.26 0.25 -0.11
CA ARG A 45 6.57 1.10 0.90
C ARG A 45 6.23 0.32 2.16
N PHE A 46 5.82 -0.93 2.02
CA PHE A 46 5.60 -1.81 3.16
C PHE A 46 6.87 -2.05 3.97
N GLU A 47 8.00 -2.33 3.31
CA GLU A 47 9.28 -2.50 4.00
C GLU A 47 9.70 -1.23 4.75
N GLU A 48 9.51 -0.05 4.15
CA GLU A 48 9.78 1.24 4.79
C GLU A 48 8.86 1.46 6.01
N TRP A 49 7.55 1.21 5.85
CA TRP A 49 6.55 1.32 6.92
C TRP A 49 6.81 0.33 8.07
N SER A 50 7.16 -0.91 7.75
CA SER A 50 7.46 -1.96 8.73
C SER A 50 8.73 -1.67 9.53
N ASN A 51 9.67 -0.89 8.96
CA ASN A 51 10.87 -0.44 9.65
C ASN A 51 10.65 0.80 10.54
N ILE A 52 9.46 1.43 10.51
CA ILE A 52 9.15 2.56 11.41
C ILE A 52 9.11 2.06 12.85
N GLY A 53 10.13 2.38 13.64
CA GLY A 53 10.23 1.95 15.04
C GLY A 53 9.21 2.59 15.99
N ASN A 54 8.57 3.70 15.58
CA ASN A 54 7.53 4.37 16.36
C ASN A 54 6.13 3.80 15.99
N PRO A 55 5.42 3.12 16.91
CA PRO A 55 4.13 2.49 16.62
C PRO A 55 3.04 3.48 16.21
N LEU A 56 3.05 4.70 16.76
CA LEU A 56 2.08 5.73 16.41
C LEU A 56 2.33 6.24 15.00
N ALA A 57 3.58 6.59 14.68
CA ALA A 57 3.96 7.02 13.33
C ALA A 57 3.62 5.94 12.30
N ARG A 58 3.90 4.68 12.63
CA ARG A 58 3.51 3.52 11.80
C ARG A 58 2.00 3.49 11.57
N ARG A 59 1.17 3.62 12.62
CA ARG A 59 -0.29 3.65 12.48
C ARG A 59 -0.79 4.81 11.61
N TRP A 60 -0.22 6.00 11.75
CA TRP A 60 -0.59 7.17 10.95
C TRP A 60 -0.22 7.04 9.47
N SER A 61 0.85 6.29 9.17
CA SER A 61 1.32 6.04 7.79
C SER A 61 0.79 4.74 7.18
N ALA A 62 -0.20 4.10 7.81
CA ALA A 62 -0.76 2.81 7.39
C ALA A 62 -1.58 2.88 6.10
N ASP A 63 -2.29 3.99 5.84
CA ASP A 63 -3.05 4.17 4.59
C ASP A 63 -2.32 5.18 3.70
N GLN A 64 -1.81 4.71 2.56
CA GLN A 64 -1.04 5.51 1.61
C GLN A 64 -1.76 5.61 0.28
N ILE A 65 -1.81 6.83 -0.27
CA ILE A 65 -2.41 7.11 -1.57
C ILE A 65 -1.31 7.59 -2.52
N VAL A 66 -1.18 6.90 -3.66
CA VAL A 66 -0.21 7.22 -4.71
C VAL A 66 -0.97 7.71 -5.95
N LEU A 67 -0.59 8.89 -6.44
CA LEU A 67 -1.21 9.53 -7.60
C LEU A 67 -0.23 9.50 -8.79
N SER A 68 -0.75 9.29 -10.00
CA SER A 68 -0.01 9.39 -11.28
C SER A 68 -0.52 10.54 -12.12
#